data_AF-A0A933FUL9-F1
#
_entry.id   AF-A0A933FUL9-F1
#
_cell.length_a   1.000
_cell.length_b   1.000
_cell.length_c   1.000
_cell.angle_alpha   90.00
_cell.angle_beta   90.00
_cell.angle_gamma   90.00
#
_symmetry.space_group_name_H-M   'P 1'
#
loop_
_entity.id
_entity.type
_entity.pdbx_description
1 polymer ?
#
loop_
_entity_poly.entity_id
_entity_poly.type
_entity_poly.pdbx_seq_one_letter_code
_entity_poly.pdbx_strand_id
1 'polypeptide(L)'
;THSFLDGFLFVERPANFLIILVLSFFVWFLYIVMMYFAFYAFGLQELGWRAALVVQAISSIGFAMPTPGATGSYHYFATETLHRLYHVPQEIALSYATVTHAVAFVGVTVVGVYFFLQDHIKVSEAVKKEAEGPQ
;
A
#
# COMPACT_ATOMS: atom_id res chain seq x y z
N THR A 1 -13.58 2.78 -27.25
CA THR A 1 -12.36 2.53 -26.47
C THR A 1 -12.09 3.79 -25.68
N HIS A 2 -12.45 3.83 -24.39
CA HIS A 2 -12.09 5.00 -23.59
C HIS A 2 -10.57 5.03 -23.47
N SER A 3 -9.98 6.12 -23.97
CA SER A 3 -8.53 6.27 -24.04
C SER A 3 -7.98 6.42 -22.62
N PHE A 4 -6.77 5.95 -22.35
CA PHE A 4 -6.06 6.22 -21.08
C PHE A 4 -6.01 7.73 -20.76
N LEU A 5 -6.03 8.57 -21.80
CA LEU A 5 -6.11 10.02 -21.71
C LEU A 5 -7.46 10.53 -21.18
N ASP A 6 -8.57 9.80 -21.38
CA ASP A 6 -9.88 10.14 -20.81
C ASP A 6 -9.87 10.07 -19.28
N GLY A 7 -8.99 9.24 -18.70
CA GLY A 7 -8.76 9.19 -17.24
C GLY A 7 -8.12 10.47 -16.69
N PHE A 8 -7.30 11.16 -17.48
CA PHE A 8 -6.74 12.47 -17.10
C PHE A 8 -7.75 13.61 -17.24
N LEU A 9 -8.68 13.51 -18.20
CA LEU A 9 -9.80 14.47 -18.35
C LEU A 9 -10.71 14.50 -17.11
N PHE A 10 -10.73 13.43 -16.31
CA PHE A 10 -11.43 13.41 -15.03
C PHE A 10 -10.90 14.47 -14.05
N VAL A 11 -9.62 14.85 -14.13
CA VAL A 11 -8.99 15.84 -13.23
C VAL A 11 -9.36 17.28 -13.61
N GLU A 12 -9.84 17.53 -14.82
CA GLU A 12 -10.15 18.88 -15.32
C GLU A 12 -11.36 19.53 -14.63
N ARG A 13 -12.19 18.75 -13.92
CA ARG A 13 -13.34 19.27 -13.17
C ARG A 13 -12.97 19.48 -11.70
N PRO A 14 -13.17 20.69 -11.13
CA PRO A 14 -12.81 20.98 -9.74
C PRO A 14 -13.55 20.11 -8.71
N ALA A 15 -14.76 19.66 -9.03
CA ALA A 15 -15.51 18.72 -8.17
C ALA A 15 -14.82 17.35 -8.06
N ASN A 16 -14.22 16.87 -9.16
CA ASN A 16 -13.50 15.59 -9.18
C ASN A 16 -12.19 15.68 -8.39
N PHE A 17 -11.51 16.84 -8.42
CA PHE A 17 -10.34 17.10 -7.61
C PHE A 17 -10.64 16.97 -6.10
N LEU A 18 -11.76 17.52 -5.64
CA LEU A 18 -12.17 17.39 -4.24
C LEU A 18 -12.43 15.93 -3.85
N ILE A 19 -13.07 15.16 -4.73
CA ILE A 19 -13.32 13.72 -4.51
C ILE A 19 -11.99 12.96 -4.38
N ILE A 20 -11.04 13.20 -5.28
CA ILE A 20 -9.71 12.56 -5.24
C ILE A 20 -8.99 12.90 -3.94
N LEU A 21 -9.03 14.16 -3.52
CA LEU A 21 -8.40 14.60 -2.27
C LEU A 21 -9.01 13.89 -1.06
N VAL A 22 -10.34 13.87 -0.95
CA VAL A 22 -11.04 13.20 0.15
C VAL A 22 -10.75 11.71 0.17
N LEU A 23 -10.82 11.04 -0.98
CA LEU A 23 -10.50 9.61 -1.09
C LEU A 23 -9.05 9.33 -0.73
N SER A 24 -8.12 10.20 -1.15
CA SER A 24 -6.70 10.06 -0.83
C SER A 24 -6.48 10.17 0.69
N PHE A 25 -7.03 11.21 1.33
CA PHE A 25 -6.97 11.35 2.80
C PHE A 25 -7.58 10.14 3.52
N PHE A 26 -8.71 9.63 3.01
CA PHE A 26 -9.37 8.47 3.58
C PHE A 26 -8.52 7.20 3.47
N VAL A 27 -7.87 6.95 2.33
CA VAL A 27 -6.96 5.81 2.14
C VAL A 27 -5.75 5.91 3.08
N TRP A 28 -5.14 7.09 3.20
CA TRP A 28 -4.04 7.30 4.13
C TRP A 28 -4.47 7.10 5.59
N PHE A 29 -5.66 7.57 5.95
CA PHE A 29 -6.24 7.32 7.27
C PHE A 29 -6.41 5.82 7.53
N LEU A 30 -6.95 5.06 6.58
CA LEU A 30 -7.09 3.61 6.71
C LEU A 30 -5.74 2.90 6.89
N TYR A 31 -4.69 3.35 6.20
CA TYR A 31 -3.34 2.81 6.39
C TYR A 31 -2.79 3.08 7.80
N ILE A 32 -2.98 4.30 8.32
CA ILE A 32 -2.59 4.62 9.70
C ILE A 32 -3.37 3.77 10.70
N VAL A 33 -4.67 3.57 10.48
CA VAL A 33 -5.53 2.72 11.31
C VAL A 33 -5.05 1.27 11.28
N MET A 34 -4.69 0.73 10.11
CA MET A 34 -4.14 -0.62 9.97
C MET A 34 -2.83 -0.79 10.76
N MET A 35 -1.91 0.17 10.66
CA MET A 35 -0.68 0.20 11.46
C MET A 35 -0.99 0.26 12.96
N TYR A 36 -1.88 1.16 13.37
CA TYR A 36 -2.24 1.32 14.78
C TYR A 36 -2.84 0.05 15.38
N PHE A 37 -3.74 -0.63 14.66
CA PHE A 37 -4.30 -1.89 15.15
C PHE A 37 -3.26 -3.00 15.26
N ALA A 38 -2.27 -3.04 14.36
CA ALA A 38 -1.19 -4.00 14.45
C ALA A 38 -0.38 -3.84 15.73
N PHE A 39 -0.28 -2.65 16.34
CA PHE A 39 0.43 -2.48 17.62
C PHE A 39 -0.13 -3.37 18.74
N TYR A 40 -1.44 -3.61 18.76
CA TYR A 40 -2.07 -4.47 19.77
C TYR A 40 -1.58 -5.92 19.68
N ALA A 41 -1.25 -6.40 18.48
CA ALA A 41 -0.74 -7.76 18.28
C ALA A 41 0.69 -7.95 18.81
N PHE A 42 1.43 -6.85 19.02
CA PHE A 42 2.84 -6.86 19.43
C PHE A 42 3.08 -6.21 20.80
N GLY A 43 2.02 -5.88 21.55
CA GLY A 43 2.16 -5.22 22.86
C GLY A 43 2.64 -3.76 22.78
N LEU A 44 2.43 -3.09 21.65
CA LEU A 44 2.90 -1.72 21.37
C LEU A 44 1.80 -0.65 21.49
N GLN A 45 0.63 -0.99 22.05
CA GLN A 45 -0.54 -0.10 22.10
C GLN A 45 -0.28 1.24 22.81
N GLU A 46 0.66 1.27 23.75
CA GLU A 46 1.06 2.46 24.50
C GLU A 46 1.71 3.55 23.61
N LEU A 47 2.25 3.18 22.45
CA LEU A 47 2.83 4.13 21.49
C LEU A 47 1.79 5.09 20.90
N GLY A 48 0.52 4.68 20.88
CA GLY A 48 -0.59 5.50 20.43
C GLY A 48 -0.63 5.77 18.92
N TRP A 49 -1.69 6.46 18.48
CA TRP A 49 -1.96 6.75 17.06
C TRP A 49 -0.89 7.65 16.41
N ARG A 50 -0.21 8.50 17.20
CA ARG A 50 0.86 9.38 16.70
C ARG A 50 2.06 8.58 16.21
N ALA A 51 2.42 7.51 16.92
CA ALA A 51 3.47 6.61 16.49
C ALA A 51 3.08 5.84 15.22
N ALA A 52 1.82 5.39 15.12
CA ALA A 52 1.33 4.73 13.91
C ALA A 52 1.40 5.65 12.68
N LEU A 53 1.09 6.94 12.85
CA LEU A 53 1.22 7.94 11.79
C LEU A 53 2.68 8.10 11.35
N VAL A 54 3.62 8.20 12.29
CA VAL A 54 5.06 8.34 11.99
C VAL A 54 5.62 7.10 11.30
N VAL A 55 5.28 5.90 11.81
CA VAL A 55 5.65 4.63 11.19
C VAL A 55 5.09 4.54 9.78
N GLN A 56 3.81 4.84 9.57
CA GLN A 56 3.19 4.85 8.24
C GLN A 56 3.89 5.84 7.30
N ALA A 57 4.18 7.06 7.75
CA ALA A 57 4.82 8.07 6.94
C ALA A 57 6.24 7.64 6.50
N ILE A 58 7.08 7.18 7.42
CA ILE A 58 8.46 6.79 7.11
C ILE A 58 8.50 5.49 6.30
N SER A 59 7.68 4.49 6.65
CA SER A 59 7.59 3.23 5.92
C SER A 59 7.09 3.40 4.48
N SER A 60 6.28 4.43 4.19
CA SER A 60 5.83 4.72 2.83
C SER A 60 6.97 5.06 1.87
N ILE A 61 8.09 5.59 2.37
CA ILE A 61 9.31 5.82 1.58
C ILE A 61 9.86 4.48 1.06
N GLY A 62 9.73 3.41 1.86
CA GLY A 62 10.14 2.06 1.47
C GLY A 62 9.39 1.52 0.25
N PHE A 63 8.15 1.94 0.04
CA PHE A 63 7.35 1.57 -1.15
C PHE A 63 7.73 2.34 -2.41
N ALA A 64 8.36 3.52 -2.28
CA ALA A 64 8.88 4.26 -3.41
C ALA A 64 10.20 3.67 -3.96
N MET A 65 10.87 2.83 -3.16
CA MET A 65 12.11 2.17 -3.57
C MET A 65 11.84 1.07 -4.60
N PRO A 66 12.69 0.89 -5.62
CA PRO A 66 12.49 -0.09 -6.69
C PRO A 66 12.87 -1.51 -6.26
N THR A 67 12.27 -2.00 -5.17
CA THR A 67 12.49 -3.36 -4.65
C THR A 67 11.27 -4.24 -4.98
N PRO A 68 11.44 -5.55 -5.23
CA PRO A 68 10.32 -6.45 -5.50
C PRO A 68 9.29 -6.43 -4.36
N GLY A 69 8.06 -5.97 -4.67
CA GLY A 69 6.98 -5.87 -3.69
C GLY A 69 7.26 -4.94 -2.50
N ALA A 70 8.18 -3.97 -2.64
CA ALA A 70 8.70 -3.14 -1.55
C ALA A 70 9.41 -3.91 -0.41
N THR A 71 9.76 -5.18 -0.67
CA THR A 71 10.40 -6.06 0.33
C THR A 71 11.80 -5.56 0.66
N GLY A 72 12.23 -5.71 1.90
CA GLY A 72 13.50 -5.19 2.41
C GLY A 72 13.44 -3.69 2.73
N SER A 73 13.13 -2.82 1.76
CA SER A 73 13.04 -1.38 1.97
C SER A 73 11.95 -0.99 2.97
N TYR A 74 10.74 -1.55 2.83
CA TYR A 74 9.67 -1.37 3.82
C TYR A 74 10.10 -1.87 5.21
N HIS A 75 10.67 -3.08 5.29
CA HIS A 75 11.09 -3.69 6.55
C HIS A 75 12.15 -2.84 7.24
N TYR A 76 13.12 -2.33 6.49
CA TYR A 76 14.15 -1.43 7.00
C TYR A 76 13.54 -0.18 7.61
N PHE A 77 12.73 0.57 6.86
CA PHE A 77 12.15 1.83 7.35
C PHE A 77 11.18 1.63 8.52
N ALA A 78 10.32 0.61 8.47
CA ALA A 78 9.40 0.30 9.57
C ALA A 78 10.15 -0.10 10.85
N THR A 79 11.14 -1.00 10.71
CA THR A 79 11.93 -1.51 11.84
C THR A 79 12.75 -0.40 12.47
N GLU A 80 13.50 0.38 11.67
CA GLU A 80 14.34 1.45 12.19
C GLU A 80 13.52 2.59 12.80
N THR A 81 12.31 2.86 12.28
CA THR A 81 11.41 3.85 12.88
C THR A 81 11.01 3.41 14.28
N LEU A 82 10.47 2.19 14.44
CA LEU A 82 10.07 1.67 15.75
C LEU A 82 11.26 1.53 16.71
N HIS A 83 12.39 1.06 16.20
CA HIS A 83 13.57 0.82 17.01
C HIS A 83 14.24 2.12 17.48
N ARG A 84 14.52 3.05 16.56
CA ARG A 84 15.29 4.26 16.89
C ARG A 84 14.47 5.39 17.48
N LEU A 85 13.23 5.58 17.04
CA LEU A 85 12.41 6.70 17.51
C LEU A 85 11.56 6.31 18.73
N TYR A 86 11.16 5.03 18.81
CA TYR A 86 10.25 4.54 19.85
C TYR A 86 10.90 3.51 20.79
N HIS A 87 12.20 3.23 20.63
CA HIS A 87 12.96 2.32 21.50
C HIS A 87 12.37 0.90 21.61
N VAL A 88 11.65 0.47 20.57
CA VAL A 88 11.11 -0.90 20.49
C VAL A 88 12.28 -1.88 20.27
N PRO A 89 12.32 -3.02 20.97
CA PRO A 89 13.31 -4.06 20.70
C PRO A 89 13.33 -4.44 19.22
N GLN A 90 14.52 -4.56 18.63
CA GLN A 90 14.68 -4.72 17.19
C GLN A 90 13.95 -5.97 16.65
N GLU A 91 13.97 -7.05 17.40
CA GLU A 91 13.23 -8.29 17.10
C GLU A 91 11.70 -8.09 17.03
N ILE A 92 11.13 -7.29 17.94
CA ILE A 92 9.70 -6.95 17.95
C ILE A 92 9.37 -6.03 16.78
N ALA A 93 10.21 -5.01 16.54
CA ALA A 93 10.04 -4.06 15.44
C ALA A 93 10.10 -4.76 14.07
N LEU A 94 11.04 -5.70 13.87
CA LEU A 94 11.15 -6.50 12.66
C LEU A 94 9.96 -7.46 12.49
N SER A 95 9.51 -8.08 13.59
CA SER A 95 8.32 -8.94 13.57
C SER A 95 7.07 -8.15 13.18
N TYR A 96 6.90 -6.95 13.75
CA TYR A 96 5.82 -6.03 13.40
C TYR A 96 5.86 -5.66 11.92
N ALA A 97 7.03 -5.26 11.40
CA ALA A 97 7.19 -4.92 9.99
C ALA A 97 6.85 -6.12 9.09
N THR A 98 7.33 -7.31 9.46
CA THR A 98 7.09 -8.52 8.66
C THR A 98 5.61 -8.88 8.57
N VAL A 99 4.90 -8.88 9.71
CA VAL A 99 3.47 -9.22 9.72
C VAL A 99 2.64 -8.17 9.00
N THR A 100 2.89 -6.89 9.24
CA THR A 100 2.13 -5.81 8.56
C THR A 100 2.34 -5.81 7.04
N HIS A 101 3.56 -6.05 6.56
CA HIS A 101 3.85 -6.20 5.13
C HIS A 101 3.15 -7.43 4.54
N ALA A 102 3.27 -8.58 5.21
CA ALA A 102 2.67 -9.83 4.75
C ALA A 102 1.14 -9.72 4.67
N VAL A 103 0.49 -9.16 5.70
CA VAL A 103 -0.97 -8.96 5.71
C VAL A 103 -1.41 -8.06 4.55
N ALA A 104 -0.71 -6.95 4.31
CA ALA A 104 -1.02 -6.06 3.21
C ALA A 104 -0.81 -6.75 1.84
N PHE A 105 0.35 -7.39 1.65
CA PHE A 105 0.73 -7.99 0.39
C PHE A 105 -0.14 -9.21 0.04
N VAL A 106 -0.34 -10.13 0.99
CA VAL A 106 -1.20 -11.30 0.81
C VAL A 106 -2.65 -10.87 0.65
N GLY A 107 -3.13 -9.91 1.45
CA GLY A 107 -4.51 -9.41 1.35
C GLY A 107 -4.84 -8.86 -0.04
N VAL A 108 -3.99 -7.96 -0.56
CA VAL A 108 -4.15 -7.40 -1.92
C VAL A 108 -4.03 -8.50 -2.97
N THR A 109 -3.08 -9.43 -2.81
CA THR A 109 -2.88 -10.55 -3.75
C THR A 109 -4.13 -11.45 -3.81
N VAL A 110 -4.71 -11.81 -2.68
CA VAL A 110 -5.91 -12.66 -2.61
C VAL A 110 -7.10 -11.98 -3.30
N VAL A 111 -7.32 -10.69 -3.04
CA VAL A 111 -8.40 -9.92 -3.69
C VAL A 111 -8.15 -9.83 -5.20
N GLY A 112 -6.92 -9.55 -5.61
CA GLY A 112 -6.53 -9.50 -7.02
C GLY A 112 -6.74 -10.83 -7.73
N VAL A 113 -6.31 -11.94 -7.13
CA VAL A 113 -6.52 -13.30 -7.66
C VAL A 113 -8.01 -13.64 -7.73
N TYR A 114 -8.80 -13.29 -6.71
CA TYR A 114 -10.25 -13.52 -6.72
C TYR A 114 -10.91 -12.85 -7.93
N PHE A 115 -10.63 -11.56 -8.17
CA PHE A 115 -11.17 -10.87 -9.33
C PHE A 115 -10.59 -11.39 -10.64
N PHE A 116 -9.29 -11.70 -10.70
CA PHE A 116 -8.65 -12.28 -11.87
C PHE A 116 -9.26 -13.63 -12.30
N LEU A 117 -9.74 -14.44 -11.35
CA LEU A 117 -10.41 -15.70 -11.65
C LEU A 117 -11.88 -15.53 -12.04
N GLN A 118 -12.55 -14.50 -11.51
CA GLN A 118 -13.94 -14.16 -11.85
C GLN A 118 -14.05 -13.55 -13.25
N ASP A 119 -13.14 -12.63 -13.56
CA ASP A 119 -13.04 -12.00 -14.85
C ASP A 119 -12.32 -13.00 -15.77
N HIS A 120 -13.03 -13.63 -16.71
CA HIS A 120 -12.47 -14.54 -17.71
C HIS A 120 -11.56 -13.82 -18.72
N ILE A 121 -10.67 -12.95 -18.24
CA ILE A 121 -9.69 -12.23 -19.03
C ILE A 121 -8.78 -13.29 -19.65
N LYS A 122 -9.00 -13.54 -20.93
CA LYS A 122 -8.07 -14.27 -21.77
C LYS A 122 -6.82 -13.42 -21.85
N VAL A 123 -5.88 -13.67 -20.94
CA VAL A 123 -4.55 -13.04 -20.93
C VAL A 123 -3.90 -13.18 -22.32
N SER A 124 -4.23 -14.25 -23.05
CA SER A 124 -3.82 -14.45 -24.45
C SER A 124 -4.34 -13.39 -25.43
N GLU A 125 -5.55 -12.84 -25.26
CA GLU A 125 -6.09 -11.78 -26.12
C GLU A 125 -5.45 -10.41 -25.78
N ALA A 126 -5.18 -10.13 -24.50
CA ALA A 126 -4.49 -8.92 -24.09
C ALA A 126 -3.05 -8.87 -24.61
N VAL A 127 -2.31 -9.99 -24.49
CA VAL A 127 -0.92 -10.12 -24.99
C VAL A 127 -0.88 -10.06 -26.52
N LYS A 128 -1.86 -10.63 -27.23
CA LYS A 128 -1.94 -10.53 -28.69
C LYS A 128 -2.16 -9.10 -29.18
N LYS A 129 -3.02 -8.36 -28.48
CA LYS A 129 -3.39 -6.99 -28.84
C LYS A 129 -2.24 -5.98 -28.66
N GLU A 130 -1.32 -6.25 -27.72
CA GLU A 130 -0.06 -5.50 -27.61
C GLU A 130 0.95 -5.88 -28.70
N ALA A 131 1.01 -7.16 -29.08
CA ALA A 131 1.94 -7.64 -30.12
C ALA A 131 1.56 -7.19 -31.54
N GLU A 132 0.27 -6.97 -31.82
CA GLU A 132 -0.22 -6.57 -33.14
C GLU A 132 -0.15 -5.05 -33.40
N GLY A 133 0.14 -4.24 -32.37
CA GLY A 133 0.23 -2.77 -32.48
C GLY A 133 -1.11 -2.10 -32.81
N PRO A 134 -1.31 -0.80 -32.48
CA PRO A 134 -2.53 -0.10 -32.83
C PRO A 134 -2.64 0.08 -34.35
N GLN A 135 -3.75 -0.35 -34.95
CA GLN A 135 -4.16 0.08 -36.29
C GLN A 135 -4.66 1.52 -36.27
#